data_AF-B1V6G5-F1
#
_entry.id   AF-B1V6G5-F1
#
_cell.length_a   1.000
_cell.length_b   1.000
_cell.length_c   1.000
_cell.angle_alpha   90.00
_cell.angle_beta   90.00
_cell.angle_gamma   90.00
#
_symmetry.space_group_name_H-M   'P 1'
#
loop_
_entity.id
_entity.type
_entity.pdbx_description
1 polymer ?
#
loop_
_entity_poly.entity_id
_entity_poly.type
_entity_poly.pdbx_seq_one_letter_code
_entity_poly.pdbx_strand_id
1 'polypeptide(L)' 'MNIDELTKRINELHKKHKEEGLSEDEHKEREELRKEYINRFKSNLREQLKGIEPKNKKN' A
#
# COMPACT_ATOMS: atom_id res chain seq x y z
N MET A 1 -3.44 -12.26 -1.97
CA MET A 1 -4.19 -11.07 -2.40
C MET A 1 -3.39 -10.29 -3.41
N ASN A 2 -4.02 -9.73 -4.42
CA ASN A 2 -3.41 -8.74 -5.30
C ASN A 2 -3.41 -7.35 -4.65
N ILE A 3 -2.65 -6.39 -5.20
CA ILE A 3 -2.64 -5.00 -4.71
C ILE A 3 -4.06 -4.39 -4.72
N ASP A 4 -4.86 -4.71 -5.73
CA ASP A 4 -6.24 -4.24 -5.84
C ASP A 4 -7.13 -4.78 -4.72
N GLU A 5 -6.98 -6.05 -4.36
CA GLU A 5 -7.75 -6.67 -3.27
C GLU A 5 -7.36 -6.07 -1.92
N LEU A 6 -6.06 -5.87 -1.67
CA LEU A 6 -5.56 -5.19 -0.46
C LEU A 6 -6.13 -3.78 -0.37
N THR A 7 -6.09 -3.02 -1.47
CA THR A 7 -6.58 -1.64 -1.52
C THR A 7 -8.08 -1.58 -1.24
N LYS A 8 -8.86 -2.48 -1.85
CA LYS A 8 -10.29 -2.59 -1.61
C LYS A 8 -10.60 -2.86 -0.14
N ARG A 9 -9.92 -3.82 0.48
CA ARG A 9 -10.12 -4.16 1.90
C ARG A 9 -9.73 -3.01 2.84
N ILE A 10 -8.61 -2.34 2.58
CA ILE A 10 -8.19 -1.15 3.34
C ILE A 10 -9.24 -0.04 3.23
N ASN A 11 -9.83 0.16 2.06
CA ASN A 11 -10.88 1.15 1.84
C ASN A 11 -12.20 0.78 2.54
N GLU A 12 -12.58 -0.50 2.55
CA GLU A 12 -13.74 -1.00 3.30
C GLU A 12 -13.57 -0.73 4.80
N LEU A 13 -12.42 -1.10 5.38
CA LEU A 13 -12.10 -0.83 6.78
C LEU A 13 -12.06 0.67 7.07
N HIS A 14 -11.55 1.48 6.15
CA HIS A 14 -11.55 2.94 6.29
C HIS A 14 -12.97 3.53 6.27
N LYS A 15 -13.84 3.04 5.38
CA LYS A 15 -15.23 3.47 5.31
C LYS A 15 -15.97 3.11 6.60
N LYS A 16 -15.81 1.87 7.07
CA LYS A 16 -16.38 1.40 8.34
C LYS A 16 -15.91 2.24 9.53
N HIS A 17 -14.60 2.54 9.61
CA HIS A 17 -14.05 3.45 10.62
C HIS A 17 -14.72 4.82 10.65
N LYS A 18 -15.07 5.35 9.48
CA LYS A 18 -15.68 6.68 9.34
C LYS A 18 -17.17 6.68 9.72
N GLU A 19 -17.88 5.59 9.45
CA GLU A 19 -19.32 5.47 9.71
C GLU A 19 -19.61 5.02 11.15
N GLU A 20 -18.92 3.99 11.64
CA GLU A 20 -19.28 3.26 12.87
C GLU A 20 -18.11 3.13 13.85
N GLY A 21 -16.88 3.42 13.40
CA GLY A 21 -15.63 3.10 14.13
C GLY A 21 -15.08 1.73 13.75
N LEU A 22 -13.87 1.41 14.22
CA LEU A 22 -13.27 0.07 14.06
C LEU A 22 -13.06 -0.56 15.42
N SER A 23 -13.21 -1.88 15.49
CA SER A 23 -12.73 -2.64 16.64
C SER A 23 -11.20 -2.68 16.68
N GLU A 24 -10.63 -3.05 17.83
CA GLU A 24 -9.16 -3.20 17.96
C GLU A 24 -8.59 -4.22 16.97
N ASP A 25 -9.33 -5.30 16.69
CA ASP A 25 -8.91 -6.33 15.73
C ASP A 25 -8.91 -5.79 14.30
N GLU A 26 -9.91 -4.99 13.94
CA GLU A 26 -9.98 -4.34 12.63
C GLU A 26 -8.90 -3.25 12.47
N HIS A 27 -8.53 -2.58 13.56
CA HIS A 27 -7.39 -1.67 13.58
C HIS A 27 -6.08 -2.40 13.28
N LYS A 28 -5.86 -3.57 13.91
CA LYS A 28 -4.68 -4.42 13.64
C LYS A 28 -4.70 -4.92 12.20
N GLU A 29 -5.83 -5.45 11.73
CA GLU A 29 -6.00 -5.92 10.34
C GLU A 29 -5.66 -4.79 9.36
N ARG A 30 -6.22 -3.59 9.56
CA ARG A 30 -5.95 -2.43 8.70
C ARG A 30 -4.47 -2.05 8.68
N GLU A 31 -3.79 -2.12 9.82
CA GLU A 31 -2.37 -1.79 9.92
C GLU A 31 -1.48 -2.82 9.20
N GLU A 32 -1.76 -4.11 9.39
CA GLU A 32 -1.06 -5.20 8.70
C GLU A 32 -1.23 -5.10 7.19
N LEU A 33 -2.47 -4.90 6.72
CA LEU A 33 -2.76 -4.71 5.30
C LEU A 33 -2.04 -3.49 4.72
N ARG A 34 -1.97 -2.38 5.46
CA ARG A 34 -1.23 -1.18 5.03
C ARG A 34 0.28 -1.44 4.94
N LYS A 35 0.86 -2.16 5.90
CA LYS A 35 2.27 -2.55 5.86
C LYS A 35 2.57 -3.41 4.63
N GLU A 36 1.71 -4.40 4.35
CA GLU A 36 1.86 -5.26 3.18
C GLU A 36 1.75 -4.48 1.87
N TYR A 37 0.76 -3.58 1.75
CA TYR A 37 0.60 -2.70 0.59
C TYR A 37 1.84 -1.84 0.35
N ILE A 38 2.36 -1.18 1.39
CA ILE A 38 3.55 -0.31 1.28
C ILE A 38 4.78 -1.11 0.85
N ASN A 39 4.97 -2.31 1.40
CA ASN A 39 6.12 -3.14 1.04
C ASN A 39 6.08 -3.55 -0.43
N ARG A 40 4.91 -3.97 -0.93
CA ARG A 40 4.72 -4.32 -2.34
C ARG A 40 4.88 -3.12 -3.26
N PHE A 41 4.29 -1.99 -2.88
CA PHE A 41 4.43 -0.73 -3.62
C PHE A 41 5.90 -0.29 -3.69
N LYS A 42 6.64 -0.33 -2.58
CA LYS A 42 8.08 -0.02 -2.54
C LYS A 42 8.90 -0.95 -3.42
N SER A 43 8.59 -2.24 -3.44
CA SER A 43 9.27 -3.21 -4.31
C SER A 43 9.07 -2.86 -5.79
N ASN A 44 7.81 -2.66 -6.18
CA ASN A 44 7.45 -2.30 -7.55
C ASN A 44 8.07 -0.95 -7.96
N LEU A 45 8.03 0.05 -7.08
CA LEU A 45 8.67 1.35 -7.30
C LEU A 45 10.19 1.21 -7.51
N ARG A 46 10.88 0.40 -6.70
CA ARG A 46 12.32 0.16 -6.88
C ARG A 46 12.62 -0.50 -8.23
N GLU A 47 11.78 -1.42 -8.69
CA GLU A 47 11.92 -2.02 -10.02
C GLU A 47 11.74 -0.98 -11.12
N GLN A 48 10.71 -0.11 -11.02
CA GLN A 48 10.53 1.00 -11.95
C GLN A 48 11.74 1.94 -11.96
N LEU A 49 12.28 2.30 -10.79
CA LEU A 49 13.44 3.19 -10.66
C LEU A 49 14.73 2.58 -11.25
N LYS A 50 14.91 1.26 -11.20
CA LYS A 50 16.08 0.59 -11.84
C LYS A 50 16.11 0.81 -13.35
N GLY A 51 14.95 0.97 -13.99
CA GLY A 51 14.85 1.26 -15.41
C GLY A 51 15.03 2.74 -15.76
N ILE A 52 15.11 3.63 -14.77
CA ILE A 52 15.30 5.06 -15.00
C ILE A 52 16.80 5.35 -15.03
N GLU A 53 17.33 5.61 -16.22
CA GLU A 53 18.66 6.19 -16.35
C GLU A 53 18.63 7.68 -15.98
N PRO A 54 19.58 8.17 -15.17
CA PRO A 54 19.69 9.59 -14.89
C PRO A 54 19.95 10.34 -16.20
N LYS A 55 19.06 11.30 -16.51
CA LYS A 55 19.07 12.10 -17.75
C LYS A 55 20.33 12.96 -17.95
N ASN A 56 21.22 13.00 -16.95
CA ASN A 56 22.50 13.69 -16.94
C ASN A 56 23.66 12.67 -16.79
N LYS A 57 23.80 11.71 -17.72
CA LYS A 57 25.12 11.13 -17.96
C LYS A 57 25.96 12.23 -18.63
N LYS A 58 26.72 12.98 -17.84
CA LYS A 58 27.78 13.84 -18.38
C LYS A 58 28.79 12.92 -19.05
N ASN A 59 28.88 13.01 -20.37
CA ASN A 59 30.04 12.53 -21.14
C ASN A 59 31.29 13.30 -20.73
#